data_AF-A0A7X4CLN0-F1
#
_entry.id   AF-A0A7X4CLN0-F1
#
_cell.length_a   1.000
_cell.length_b   1.000
_cell.length_c   1.000
_cell.angle_alpha   90.00
_cell.angle_beta   90.00
_cell.angle_gamma   90.00
#
_symmetry.space_group_name_H-M   'P 1'
#
loop_
_entity.id
_entity.type
_entity.pdbx_description
1 polymer ?
#
loop_
_entity_poly.entity_id
_entity_poly.type
_entity_poly.pdbx_seq_one_letter_code
_entity_poly.pdbx_strand_id
1 'polypeptide(L)'
;MTQSLSHGSTCAYFQSLLEEYIVGELDSQAESAFTSHLTTCDRCQHELHLAQTIDKVLDDLPKTPSPPEILREVTTYVRANPNNEGWIHRFFQFTNVMEALRTPLLRVSAVVTLIGIMLFGIHQYHRYVQVKQAKSDFHYAMSKIQSAVRKTSLAVNDTFTSLNVDEAPRRALKPTANISSAFDQSLSILYTLTGSDNSENTDTITTKTKQSKSNSENLNAPNPGGNTQ
;
A
#
# COMPACT_ATOMS: atom_id res chain seq x y z
N MET A 1 -41.03 -11.56 4.10
CA MET A 1 -39.71 -11.92 4.67
C MET A 1 -38.64 -11.64 3.61
N THR A 2 -38.25 -10.37 3.44
CA THR A 2 -37.22 -9.93 2.47
C THR A 2 -36.62 -8.60 2.96
N GLN A 3 -35.78 -8.65 3.99
CA GLN A 3 -35.06 -7.48 4.52
C GLN A 3 -33.57 -7.75 4.82
N SER A 4 -32.97 -8.81 4.26
CA SER A 4 -31.58 -9.20 4.61
C SER A 4 -30.48 -8.59 3.73
N LEU A 5 -30.81 -7.87 2.64
CA LEU A 5 -29.80 -7.45 1.66
C LEU A 5 -29.17 -6.06 1.90
N SER A 6 -29.76 -5.20 2.74
CA SER A 6 -29.20 -3.86 3.03
C SER A 6 -28.29 -3.80 4.26
N HIS A 7 -28.29 -4.81 5.14
CA HIS A 7 -27.42 -4.84 6.32
C HIS A 7 -25.97 -5.18 6.01
N GLY A 8 -25.68 -5.81 4.86
CA GLY A 8 -24.31 -6.24 4.53
C GLY A 8 -23.33 -5.08 4.31
N SER A 9 -23.76 -4.00 3.66
CA SER A 9 -22.89 -2.86 3.33
C SER A 9 -22.57 -1.98 4.54
N THR A 10 -23.51 -1.83 5.47
CA THR A 10 -23.28 -1.07 6.71
C THR A 10 -22.35 -1.82 7.64
N CYS A 11 -22.49 -3.15 7.77
CA CYS A 11 -21.58 -3.96 8.59
C CYS A 11 -20.13 -3.86 8.09
N ALA A 12 -19.90 -3.88 6.78
CA ALA A 12 -18.54 -3.77 6.21
C ALA A 12 -17.88 -2.42 6.54
N TYR A 13 -18.66 -1.33 6.53
CA TYR A 13 -18.18 -0.02 6.95
C TYR A 13 -17.79 -0.02 8.43
N PHE A 14 -18.65 -0.53 9.33
CA PHE A 14 -18.30 -0.60 10.75
C PHE A 14 -17.14 -1.57 11.03
N GLN A 15 -17.02 -2.65 10.26
CA GLN A 15 -15.89 -3.57 10.40
C GLN A 15 -14.54 -2.88 10.11
N SER A 16 -14.50 -1.89 9.20
CA SER A 16 -13.29 -1.08 8.98
C SER A 16 -12.97 -0.11 10.12
N LEU A 17 -13.94 0.23 10.97
CA LEU A 17 -13.76 1.12 12.12
C LEU A 17 -13.44 0.37 13.43
N LEU A 18 -13.45 -0.97 13.40
CA LEU A 18 -13.30 -1.79 14.60
C LEU A 18 -11.94 -1.58 15.30
N GLU A 19 -10.86 -1.49 14.53
CA GLU A 19 -9.51 -1.30 15.07
C GLU A 19 -9.38 0.05 15.77
N GLU A 20 -9.79 1.14 15.10
CA GLU A 20 -9.82 2.49 15.66
C GLU A 20 -10.66 2.56 16.95
N TYR A 21 -11.73 1.77 17.04
CA TYR A 21 -12.61 1.73 18.21
C TYR A 21 -11.93 1.09 19.42
N ILE A 22 -11.19 0.00 19.18
CA ILE A 22 -10.48 -0.71 20.25
C ILE A 22 -9.33 0.14 20.80
N VAL A 23 -8.62 0.90 19.95
CA VAL A 23 -7.54 1.78 20.39
C VAL A 23 -8.01 3.13 20.92
N GLY A 24 -9.31 3.46 20.79
CA GLY A 24 -9.89 4.72 21.24
C GLY A 24 -9.51 5.92 20.36
N GLU A 25 -9.28 5.70 19.07
CA GLU A 25 -8.88 6.74 18.10
C GLU A 25 -10.03 7.30 17.25
N LEU A 26 -11.26 6.77 17.37
CA LEU A 26 -12.41 7.36 16.68
C LEU A 26 -12.77 8.73 17.22
N ASP A 27 -13.25 9.59 16.31
CA ASP A 27 -13.92 10.81 16.69
C ASP A 27 -15.28 10.53 17.37
N SER A 28 -15.76 11.49 18.16
CA SER A 28 -16.99 11.34 18.95
C SER A 28 -18.25 11.06 18.12
N GLN A 29 -18.30 11.52 16.87
CA GLN A 29 -19.45 11.31 16.00
C GLN A 29 -19.45 9.87 15.48
N ALA A 30 -18.29 9.40 15.00
CA ALA A 30 -18.13 8.04 14.52
C ALA A 30 -18.28 7.00 15.65
N GLU A 31 -17.76 7.28 16.85
CA GLU A 31 -17.93 6.43 18.03
C GLU A 31 -19.41 6.25 18.41
N SER A 32 -20.19 7.34 18.38
CA SER A 32 -21.63 7.31 18.65
C SER A 32 -22.39 6.49 17.60
N ALA A 33 -22.07 6.67 16.32
CA ALA A 33 -22.66 5.88 15.23
C ALA A 33 -22.30 4.39 15.34
N PHE A 34 -21.05 4.08 15.68
CA PHE A 34 -20.55 2.72 15.91
C PHE A 34 -21.30 2.05 17.05
N THR A 35 -21.38 2.72 18.21
CA THR A 35 -22.08 2.23 19.40
C THR A 35 -23.57 1.99 19.11
N SER A 36 -24.21 2.90 18.37
CA SER A 36 -25.60 2.73 17.93
C SER A 36 -25.76 1.48 17.05
N HIS A 37 -24.87 1.25 16.08
CA HIS A 37 -24.90 0.05 15.26
C HIS A 37 -24.72 -1.23 16.08
N LEU A 38 -23.78 -1.24 17.03
CA LEU A 38 -23.57 -2.38 17.92
C LEU A 38 -24.84 -2.77 18.67
N THR A 39 -25.69 -1.83 19.10
CA THR A 39 -26.93 -2.18 19.80
C THR A 39 -27.94 -2.98 18.97
N THR A 40 -27.80 -2.97 17.64
CA THR A 40 -28.77 -3.57 16.72
C THR A 40 -28.20 -4.73 15.89
N CYS A 41 -26.88 -4.92 15.89
CA CYS A 41 -26.20 -5.87 15.01
C CYS A 41 -25.38 -6.92 15.80
N ASP A 42 -25.97 -8.09 16.02
CA ASP A 42 -25.31 -9.22 16.73
C ASP A 42 -23.99 -9.64 16.10
N ARG A 43 -23.88 -9.56 14.76
CA ARG A 43 -22.65 -9.88 14.04
C ARG A 43 -21.50 -8.96 14.45
N CYS A 44 -21.72 -7.65 14.41
CA CYS A 44 -20.68 -6.68 14.79
C CYS A 44 -20.37 -6.75 16.30
N GLN A 45 -21.35 -7.08 17.16
CA GLN A 45 -21.09 -7.38 18.56
C GLN A 45 -20.15 -8.58 18.73
N HIS A 46 -20.37 -9.67 18.00
CA HIS A 46 -19.49 -10.84 18.04
C HIS A 46 -18.08 -10.56 17.52
N GLU A 47 -17.96 -9.79 16.43
CA GLU A 47 -16.66 -9.37 15.90
C GLU A 47 -15.89 -8.50 16.91
N LEU A 48 -16.56 -7.56 17.57
CA LEU A 48 -15.97 -6.76 18.65
C LEU A 48 -15.53 -7.61 19.85
N HIS A 49 -16.39 -8.52 20.31
CA HIS A 49 -16.05 -9.42 21.41
C HIS A 49 -14.84 -10.30 21.08
N LEU A 50 -14.78 -10.83 19.85
CA LEU A 50 -13.63 -11.61 19.38
C LEU A 50 -12.35 -10.78 19.41
N ALA A 51 -12.38 -9.56 18.87
CA ALA A 51 -11.23 -8.68 18.84
C ALA A 51 -10.74 -8.30 20.25
N GLN A 52 -11.66 -7.97 21.17
CA GLN A 52 -11.35 -7.72 22.59
C GLN A 52 -10.80 -8.96 23.31
N THR A 53 -11.26 -10.16 22.93
CA THR A 53 -10.74 -11.41 23.49
C THR A 53 -9.30 -11.65 23.02
N ILE A 54 -9.02 -11.40 21.74
CA ILE A 54 -7.66 -11.49 21.18
C ILE A 54 -6.74 -10.51 21.90
N ASP A 55 -7.17 -9.26 22.07
CA ASP A 55 -6.40 -8.22 22.76
C ASP A 55 -6.02 -8.63 24.20
N LYS A 56 -7.00 -9.13 24.97
CA LYS A 56 -6.75 -9.68 26.32
C LYS A 56 -5.77 -10.85 26.31
N VAL A 57 -5.92 -11.78 25.38
CA VAL A 57 -5.02 -12.94 25.26
C VAL A 57 -3.61 -12.49 24.91
N LEU A 58 -3.45 -11.47 24.06
CA LEU A 58 -2.16 -10.90 23.72
C LEU A 58 -1.52 -10.17 24.91
N ASP A 59 -2.32 -9.47 25.71
CA ASP A 59 -1.86 -8.81 26.94
C ASP A 59 -1.44 -9.79 28.03
N ASP A 60 -2.12 -10.95 28.11
CA ASP A 60 -1.81 -12.05 29.03
C ASP A 60 -0.58 -12.87 28.61
N LEU A 61 -0.08 -12.70 27.38
CA LEU A 61 1.13 -13.39 26.96
C LEU A 61 2.29 -13.00 27.89
N PRO A 62 3.12 -13.97 28.32
CA PRO A 62 4.25 -13.69 29.19
C PRO A 62 5.18 -12.71 28.47
N LYS A 63 5.25 -11.48 28.99
CA LYS A 63 6.16 -10.45 28.50
C LYS A 63 7.57 -10.94 28.72
N THR A 64 8.19 -11.42 27.64
CA THR A 64 9.57 -11.91 27.69
C THR A 64 10.44 -10.72 28.11
N PRO A 65 11.21 -10.81 29.20
CA PRO A 65 12.05 -9.70 29.62
C PRO A 65 13.00 -9.37 28.46
N SER A 66 12.95 -8.12 28.00
CA SER A 66 13.85 -7.66 26.93
C SER A 66 15.29 -7.82 27.40
N PRO A 67 16.18 -8.45 26.60
CA PRO A 67 17.58 -8.60 26.97
C PRO A 67 18.18 -7.24 27.33
N PRO A 68 18.78 -7.08 28.52
CA PRO A 68 19.25 -5.79 29.00
C PRO A 68 20.34 -5.19 28.10
N GLU A 69 21.04 -6.04 27.33
CA GLU A 69 22.07 -5.62 26.39
C GLU A 69 21.50 -4.80 25.23
N ILE A 70 20.35 -5.20 24.66
CA ILE A 70 19.69 -4.49 23.56
C ILE A 70 19.12 -3.16 24.07
N LEU A 71 18.47 -3.17 25.23
CA LEU A 71 17.96 -1.92 25.84
C LEU A 71 19.10 -0.95 26.14
N ARG A 72 20.24 -1.44 26.60
CA ARG A 72 21.44 -0.61 26.84
C ARG A 72 22.00 -0.05 25.53
N GLU A 73 22.06 -0.84 24.47
CA GLU A 73 22.54 -0.38 23.17
C GLU A 73 21.61 0.68 22.56
N VAL A 74 20.29 0.43 22.57
CA VAL A 74 19.29 1.39 22.08
C VAL A 74 19.30 2.67 22.91
N THR A 75 19.35 2.58 24.24
CA THR A 75 19.42 3.80 25.09
C THR A 75 20.73 4.54 24.91
N THR A 76 21.84 3.84 24.67
CA THR A 76 23.13 4.46 24.34
C THR A 76 23.08 5.16 22.99
N TYR A 77 22.47 4.54 21.98
CA TYR A 77 22.26 5.13 20.66
C TYR A 77 21.35 6.36 20.73
N VAL A 78 20.19 6.28 21.39
CA VAL A 78 19.27 7.41 21.58
C VAL A 78 19.95 8.56 22.32
N ARG A 79 20.77 8.25 23.34
CA ARG A 79 21.53 9.26 24.09
C ARG A 79 22.69 9.87 23.29
N ALA A 80 23.35 9.08 22.44
CA ALA A 80 24.43 9.53 21.55
C ALA A 80 23.89 10.33 20.35
N ASN A 81 22.64 10.09 19.98
CA ASN A 81 21.93 10.76 18.90
C ASN A 81 20.71 11.53 19.42
N PRO A 82 20.87 12.53 20.32
CA PRO A 82 19.75 13.34 20.84
C PRO A 82 19.12 14.25 19.76
N ASN A 83 19.51 14.08 18.50
CA ASN A 83 19.41 15.09 17.46
C ASN A 83 18.26 14.87 16.47
N ASN A 84 17.26 14.03 16.78
CA ASN A 84 16.01 14.02 16.00
C ASN A 84 14.89 14.87 16.63
N GLU A 85 15.01 15.25 17.91
CA GLU A 85 14.10 16.23 18.53
C GLU A 85 14.44 17.67 18.13
N GLY A 86 15.65 17.91 17.61
CA GLY A 86 16.14 19.23 17.23
C GLY A 86 15.39 19.88 16.06
N TRP A 87 14.76 19.10 15.18
CA TRP A 87 13.98 19.66 14.07
C TRP A 87 12.69 20.32 14.56
N ILE A 88 11.99 19.69 15.51
CA ILE A 88 10.74 20.19 16.07
C ILE A 88 11.01 21.48 16.88
N HIS A 89 12.05 21.49 17.71
CA HIS A 89 12.43 22.70 18.46
C HIS A 89 12.89 23.83 17.54
N ARG A 90 13.63 23.54 16.46
CA ARG A 90 13.97 24.55 15.43
C ARG A 90 12.72 25.14 14.78
N PHE A 91 11.71 24.32 14.51
CA PHE A 91 10.44 24.79 13.94
C PHE A 91 9.71 25.77 14.86
N PHE A 92 9.67 25.49 16.18
CA PHE A 92 9.10 26.41 17.17
C PHE A 92 9.96 27.65 17.44
N GLN A 93 11.29 27.60 17.25
CA GLN A 93 12.10 28.82 17.34
C GLN A 93 11.81 29.81 16.21
N PHE A 94 11.46 29.33 15.00
CA PHE A 94 11.10 30.20 13.89
C PHE A 94 9.83 31.03 14.17
N THR A 95 8.89 30.52 14.99
CA THR A 95 7.67 31.27 15.33
C THR A 95 7.95 32.45 16.25
N ASN A 96 8.93 32.36 17.15
CA ASN A 96 9.33 33.48 18.01
C ASN A 96 10.11 34.56 17.24
N VAL A 97 10.90 34.18 16.24
CA VAL A 97 11.59 35.16 15.36
C VAL A 97 10.60 35.95 14.51
N MET A 98 9.46 35.35 14.12
CA MET A 98 8.41 36.01 13.34
C MET A 98 7.76 37.21 14.05
N GLU A 99 7.74 37.25 15.39
CA GLU A 99 7.23 38.41 16.14
C GLU A 99 8.13 39.65 15.97
N ALA A 100 9.44 39.48 15.78
CA ALA A 100 10.39 40.56 15.61
C ALA A 100 10.35 41.23 14.22
N LEU A 101 9.70 40.60 13.23
CA LEU A 101 9.52 41.21 11.91
C LEU A 101 8.39 42.25 11.95
N ARG A 102 8.80 43.52 12.04
CA ARG A 102 7.93 44.71 12.21
C ARG A 102 7.15 45.09 10.95
N THR A 103 7.54 44.60 9.77
CA THR A 103 6.89 44.96 8.50
C THR A 103 5.85 43.90 8.09
N PRO A 104 4.60 44.30 7.80
CA PRO A 104 3.52 43.37 7.47
C PRO A 104 3.77 42.58 6.18
N LEU A 105 4.54 43.14 5.23
CA LEU A 105 4.90 42.47 3.98
C LEU A 105 5.78 41.23 4.19
N LEU A 106 6.74 41.29 5.13
CA LEU A 106 7.61 40.15 5.40
C LEU A 106 6.86 39.02 6.11
N ARG A 107 5.82 39.36 6.89
CA ARG A 107 4.96 38.36 7.55
C ARG A 107 4.18 37.53 6.54
N VAL A 108 3.59 38.16 5.52
CA VAL A 108 2.82 37.44 4.48
C VAL A 108 3.73 36.49 3.69
N SER A 109 4.92 36.94 3.30
CA SER A 109 5.88 36.10 2.57
C SER A 109 6.34 34.89 3.40
N ALA A 110 6.64 35.07 4.68
CA ALA A 110 7.05 33.98 5.56
C ALA A 110 5.93 32.93 5.74
N VAL A 111 4.67 33.36 5.89
CA VAL A 111 3.51 32.46 6.00
C VAL A 111 3.34 31.63 4.73
N VAL A 112 3.40 32.24 3.54
CA VAL A 112 3.30 31.51 2.27
C VAL A 112 4.39 30.46 2.14
N THR A 113 5.62 30.79 2.56
CA THR A 113 6.76 29.87 2.50
C THR A 113 6.58 28.68 3.45
N LEU A 114 6.09 28.93 4.68
CA LEU A 114 5.79 27.87 5.65
C LEU A 114 4.68 26.93 5.15
N ILE A 115 3.62 27.48 4.54
CA ILE A 115 2.56 26.67 3.92
C ILE A 115 3.15 25.79 2.80
N GLY A 116 4.03 26.35 1.96
CA GLY A 116 4.71 25.59 0.92
C GLY A 116 5.53 24.41 1.46
N ILE A 117 6.31 24.63 2.53
CA ILE A 117 7.10 23.57 3.19
C ILE A 117 6.19 22.52 3.82
N MET A 118 5.09 22.93 4.47
CA MET A 118 4.12 22.01 5.06
C MET A 118 3.47 21.12 3.98
N LEU A 119 3.01 21.71 2.88
CA LEU A 119 2.42 20.97 1.75
C LEU A 119 3.45 20.01 1.12
N PHE A 120 4.70 20.43 0.99
CA PHE A 120 5.78 19.56 0.53
C PHE A 120 6.04 18.41 1.49
N GLY A 121 6.03 18.67 2.81
CA GLY A 121 6.15 17.65 3.85
C GLY A 121 5.01 16.62 3.79
N ILE A 122 3.76 17.07 3.63
CA ILE A 122 2.59 16.20 3.44
C ILE A 122 2.75 15.35 2.18
N HIS A 123 3.19 15.95 1.07
CA HIS A 123 3.41 15.22 -0.17
C HIS A 123 4.52 14.15 -0.04
N GLN A 124 5.62 14.46 0.66
CA GLN A 124 6.67 13.49 0.95
C GLN A 124 6.20 12.37 1.87
N TYR A 125 5.41 12.71 2.90
CA TYR A 125 4.81 11.74 3.79
C TYR A 125 3.89 10.77 3.02
N HIS A 126 3.07 11.30 2.11
CA HIS A 126 2.21 10.47 1.26
C HIS A 126 3.03 9.49 0.40
N ARG A 127 4.15 9.95 -0.18
CA ARG A 127 5.07 9.04 -0.91
C ARG A 127 5.71 8.00 -0.01
N TYR A 128 6.09 8.36 1.21
CA TYR A 128 6.66 7.43 2.18
C TYR A 128 5.65 6.33 2.55
N VAL A 129 4.38 6.68 2.77
CA VAL A 129 3.30 5.72 3.04
C VAL A 129 3.11 4.77 1.85
N GLN A 130 3.09 5.29 0.62
CA GLN A 130 2.99 4.45 -0.58
C GLN A 130 4.14 3.45 -0.71
N VAL A 131 5.38 3.85 -0.39
CA VAL A 131 6.55 2.95 -0.41
C VAL A 131 6.42 1.88 0.68
N LYS A 132 5.91 2.22 1.87
CA LYS A 132 5.65 1.25 2.93
C LYS A 132 4.60 0.22 2.51
N GLN A 133 3.51 0.66 1.88
CA GLN A 133 2.47 -0.22 1.36
C GLN A 133 3.02 -1.15 0.26
N ALA A 134 3.80 -0.59 -0.69
CA ALA A 134 4.45 -1.39 -1.73
C ALA A 134 5.40 -2.46 -1.13
N LYS A 135 6.06 -2.15 -0.01
CA LYS A 135 6.91 -3.12 0.71
C LYS A 135 6.10 -4.24 1.36
N SER A 136 4.97 -3.95 2.00
CA SER A 136 4.11 -5.00 2.56
C SER A 136 3.53 -5.89 1.47
N ASP A 137 3.07 -5.28 0.37
CA ASP A 137 2.51 -6.00 -0.77
C ASP A 137 3.56 -6.89 -1.44
N PHE A 138 4.80 -6.39 -1.56
CA PHE A 138 5.93 -7.17 -2.04
C PHE A 138 6.24 -8.36 -1.12
N HIS A 139 6.29 -8.15 0.20
CA HIS A 139 6.51 -9.24 1.15
C HIS A 139 5.41 -10.30 1.08
N TYR A 140 4.14 -9.87 0.95
CA TYR A 140 3.01 -10.77 0.78
C TYR A 140 3.14 -11.59 -0.51
N ALA A 141 3.43 -10.94 -1.65
CA ALA A 141 3.63 -11.60 -2.93
C ALA A 141 4.80 -12.61 -2.87
N MET A 142 5.92 -12.23 -2.26
CA MET A 142 7.10 -13.09 -2.10
C MET A 142 6.79 -14.32 -1.24
N SER A 143 6.01 -14.16 -0.16
CA SER A 143 5.59 -15.28 0.68
C SER A 143 4.72 -16.30 -0.09
N LYS A 144 3.84 -15.82 -0.98
CA LYS A 144 3.02 -16.69 -1.85
C LYS A 144 3.87 -17.44 -2.87
N ILE A 145 4.84 -16.77 -3.49
CA ILE A 145 5.77 -17.41 -4.43
C ILE A 145 6.56 -18.51 -3.71
N GLN A 146 7.11 -18.23 -2.53
CA GLN A 146 7.83 -19.25 -1.74
C GLN A 146 6.94 -20.44 -1.38
N SER A 147 5.68 -20.20 -1.02
CA SER A 147 4.71 -21.27 -0.74
C SER A 147 4.41 -22.11 -1.99
N ALA A 148 4.22 -21.47 -3.14
CA ALA A 148 4.00 -22.16 -4.42
C ALA A 148 5.22 -22.98 -4.84
N VAL A 149 6.43 -22.41 -4.76
CA VAL A 149 7.70 -23.11 -5.06
C VAL A 149 7.92 -24.29 -4.13
N ARG A 150 7.58 -24.16 -2.84
CA ARG A 150 7.70 -25.28 -1.89
C ARG A 150 6.70 -26.40 -2.20
N LYS A 151 5.49 -26.06 -2.65
CA LYS A 151 4.50 -27.06 -3.09
C LYS A 151 4.92 -27.77 -4.37
N THR A 152 5.45 -27.04 -5.35
CA THR A 152 5.94 -27.67 -6.59
C THR A 152 7.22 -28.46 -6.37
N SER A 153 8.13 -28.01 -5.50
CA SER A 153 9.35 -28.77 -5.19
C SER A 153 9.04 -30.07 -4.43
N LEU A 154 8.03 -30.07 -3.56
CA LEU A 154 7.53 -31.28 -2.91
C LEU A 154 6.88 -32.25 -3.92
N ALA A 155 6.00 -31.74 -4.79
CA ALA A 155 5.35 -32.57 -5.80
C ALA A 155 6.36 -33.17 -6.80
N VAL A 156 7.39 -32.41 -7.17
CA VAL A 156 8.45 -32.90 -8.06
C VAL A 156 9.31 -33.96 -7.37
N ASN A 157 9.62 -33.82 -6.09
CA ASN A 157 10.43 -34.79 -5.35
C ASN A 157 9.73 -36.15 -5.17
N ASP A 158 8.41 -36.15 -4.95
CA ASP A 158 7.62 -37.38 -4.81
C ASP A 158 7.43 -38.12 -6.16
N THR A 159 7.46 -37.39 -7.27
CA THR A 159 7.29 -37.98 -8.61
C THR A 159 8.60 -38.57 -9.15
N PHE A 160 9.76 -38.04 -8.76
CA PHE A 160 11.07 -38.57 -9.18
C PHE A 160 11.52 -39.83 -8.42
N THR A 161 10.94 -40.12 -7.25
CA THR A 161 11.27 -41.35 -6.51
C THR A 161 10.48 -42.58 -6.98
N SER A 162 9.49 -42.41 -7.86
CA SER A 162 8.64 -43.51 -8.36
C SER A 162 8.70 -43.76 -9.88
N LEU A 163 9.36 -42.89 -10.66
CA LEU A 163 9.51 -43.08 -12.11
C LEU A 163 10.93 -43.53 -12.47
N ASN A 164 11.00 -44.79 -12.88
CA ASN A 164 12.16 -45.38 -13.57
C ASN A 164 12.42 -44.55 -14.84
N VAL A 165 13.62 -43.98 -14.95
CA VAL A 165 14.02 -43.04 -16.01
C VAL A 165 14.31 -43.81 -17.29
N ASP A 166 13.27 -44.24 -17.98
CA ASP A 166 13.34 -44.59 -19.39
C ASP A 166 12.04 -44.10 -20.03
N GLU A 167 12.16 -43.13 -20.93
CA GLU A 167 11.11 -42.67 -21.83
C GLU A 167 9.92 -41.89 -21.22
N ALA A 168 10.04 -40.57 -21.08
CA ALA A 168 8.86 -39.70 -21.02
C ALA A 168 9.00 -38.42 -21.86
N PRO A 169 7.93 -37.96 -22.53
CA PRO A 169 8.03 -37.13 -23.73
C PRO A 169 7.96 -35.64 -23.40
N ARG A 170 8.78 -34.86 -24.13
CA ARG A 170 8.97 -33.39 -24.06
C ARG A 170 7.72 -32.51 -24.36
N ARG A 171 6.49 -32.93 -24.08
CA ARG A 171 5.26 -32.24 -24.53
C ARG A 171 4.43 -31.51 -23.46
N ALA A 172 4.82 -31.47 -22.19
CA ALA A 172 3.94 -30.97 -21.12
C ALA A 172 4.25 -29.57 -20.56
N LEU A 173 5.23 -28.83 -21.06
CA LEU A 173 5.46 -27.43 -20.65
C LEU A 173 4.98 -26.49 -21.75
N LYS A 174 3.67 -26.26 -21.81
CA LYS A 174 3.13 -25.03 -22.39
C LYS A 174 3.38 -23.92 -21.37
N PRO A 175 4.25 -22.94 -21.65
CA PRO A 175 4.42 -21.80 -20.77
C PRO A 175 3.09 -21.05 -20.70
N THR A 176 2.53 -20.92 -19.50
CA THR A 176 1.36 -20.08 -19.23
C THR A 176 1.77 -18.61 -19.41
N ALA A 177 1.62 -18.12 -20.65
CA ALA A 177 1.99 -16.77 -21.07
C ALA A 177 1.35 -15.63 -20.25
N ASN A 178 0.27 -15.91 -19.51
CA ASN A 178 -0.41 -14.91 -18.68
C ASN A 178 0.31 -14.61 -17.35
N ILE A 179 1.25 -15.46 -16.91
CA ILE A 179 2.01 -15.19 -15.67
C ILE A 179 3.21 -14.28 -15.97
N SER A 180 3.76 -14.30 -17.19
CA SER A 180 4.93 -13.46 -17.50
C SER A 180 4.55 -11.98 -17.60
N SER A 181 3.38 -11.63 -18.14
CA SER A 181 2.97 -10.23 -18.30
C SER A 181 2.79 -9.50 -16.98
N ALA A 182 2.24 -10.16 -15.95
CA ALA A 182 2.12 -9.59 -14.61
C ALA A 182 3.50 -9.41 -13.93
N PHE A 183 4.44 -10.32 -14.18
CA PHE A 183 5.82 -10.19 -13.71
C PHE A 183 6.56 -9.06 -14.42
N ASP A 184 6.43 -8.96 -15.75
CA ASP A 184 7.04 -7.91 -16.57
C ASP A 184 6.52 -6.52 -16.19
N GLN A 185 5.21 -6.41 -15.90
CA GLN A 185 4.60 -5.15 -15.43
C GLN A 185 5.06 -4.76 -14.01
N SER A 186 5.27 -5.74 -13.12
CA SER A 186 5.77 -5.49 -11.77
C SER A 186 7.23 -5.05 -11.79
N LEU A 187 8.05 -5.68 -12.64
CA LEU A 187 9.46 -5.34 -12.83
C LEU A 187 9.64 -3.96 -13.46
N SER A 188 8.84 -3.59 -14.46
CA SER A 188 8.94 -2.27 -15.11
C SER A 188 8.66 -1.12 -14.14
N ILE A 189 7.66 -1.26 -13.26
CA ILE A 189 7.37 -0.28 -12.19
C ILE A 189 8.57 -0.16 -11.23
N LEU A 190 9.20 -1.30 -10.88
CA LEU A 190 10.36 -1.30 -10.01
C LEU A 190 11.57 -0.60 -10.64
N TYR A 191 11.80 -0.80 -11.95
CA TYR A 191 12.85 -0.10 -12.71
C TYR A 191 12.59 1.42 -12.78
N THR A 192 11.34 1.84 -13.00
CA THR A 192 10.97 3.26 -12.98
C THR A 192 11.17 3.89 -11.59
N LEU A 193 10.86 3.17 -10.51
CA LEU A 193 11.00 3.68 -9.14
C LEU A 193 12.46 3.72 -8.64
N THR A 194 13.31 2.84 -9.16
CA THR A 194 14.74 2.79 -8.78
C THR A 194 15.60 3.76 -9.57
N GLY A 195 15.02 4.53 -10.50
CA GLY A 195 15.73 5.59 -11.24
C GLY A 195 16.81 5.05 -12.18
N SER A 196 16.69 3.79 -12.60
CA SER A 196 17.62 3.16 -13.55
C SER A 196 17.28 3.52 -15.00
N ASP A 197 16.97 4.78 -15.28
CA ASP A 197 16.89 5.31 -16.63
C ASP A 197 18.30 5.69 -17.12
N ASN A 198 19.16 4.68 -17.31
CA ASN A 198 20.26 4.82 -18.25
C ASN A 198 19.70 4.66 -19.66
N SER A 199 19.05 5.73 -20.15
CA SER A 199 18.80 5.93 -21.58
C SER A 199 20.14 6.13 -22.27
N GLU A 200 20.86 5.03 -22.49
CA GLU A 200 22.00 4.99 -23.39
C GLU A 200 21.48 5.18 -24.81
N ASN A 201 21.77 6.38 -25.29
CA ASN A 201 21.61 6.90 -26.64
C ASN A 201 21.79 5.81 -27.71
N THR A 202 20.70 5.25 -28.23
CA THR A 202 20.74 4.42 -29.43
C THR A 202 20.60 5.33 -30.64
N ASP A 203 21.76 5.76 -31.13
CA ASP A 203 21.89 6.56 -32.34
C ASP A 203 21.20 5.90 -33.54
N THR A 204 20.40 6.71 -34.23
CA THR A 204 20.16 6.73 -35.68
C THR A 204 20.78 5.61 -36.50
N ILE A 205 19.98 4.59 -36.84
CA ILE A 205 20.14 3.84 -38.08
C ILE A 205 18.96 4.19 -39.00
N THR A 206 19.29 5.04 -39.97
CA THR A 206 18.48 5.35 -41.15
C THR A 206 18.42 4.14 -42.07
N THR A 207 17.27 3.46 -42.11
CA THR A 207 16.92 2.63 -43.27
C THR A 207 15.59 3.09 -43.85
N LYS A 208 15.71 3.77 -44.99
CA LYS A 208 14.65 3.96 -45.98
C LYS A 208 13.93 2.64 -46.22
N THR A 209 12.61 2.61 -46.05
CA THR A 209 11.76 1.73 -46.86
C THR A 209 10.52 2.50 -47.29
N LYS A 210 10.36 2.50 -48.60
CA LYS A 210 9.30 3.07 -49.41
C LYS A 210 7.97 2.37 -49.14
N GLN A 211 6.89 3.16 -49.21
CA GLN A 211 5.67 2.87 -49.99
C GLN A 211 4.62 1.90 -49.42
N SER A 212 3.51 2.47 -48.93
CA SER A 212 2.11 2.22 -49.36
C SER A 212 1.21 2.95 -48.35
N LYS A 213 0.60 4.10 -48.66
CA LYS A 213 -0.62 4.30 -49.46
C LYS A 213 -1.78 3.35 -49.07
N SER A 214 -2.60 3.78 -48.12
CA SER A 214 -4.05 3.57 -48.18
C SER A 214 -4.77 4.58 -47.29
N ASN A 215 -5.48 5.50 -47.95
CA ASN A 215 -6.59 6.27 -47.38
C ASN A 215 -7.67 5.32 -46.86
N SER A 216 -8.31 5.68 -45.75
CA SER A 216 -9.73 5.40 -45.49
C SER A 216 -10.16 6.37 -44.38
N GLU A 217 -10.72 7.52 -44.74
CA GLU A 217 -12.18 7.72 -44.81
C GLU A 217 -12.88 7.56 -43.45
N ASN A 218 -12.89 8.68 -42.74
CA ASN A 218 -14.06 9.34 -42.19
C ASN A 218 -15.40 8.62 -42.46
N LEU A 219 -16.03 8.09 -41.40
CA LEU A 219 -17.46 7.74 -41.39
C LEU A 219 -18.04 8.14 -40.03
N ASN A 220 -18.46 9.40 -39.97
CA ASN A 220 -19.53 9.85 -39.10
C ASN A 220 -20.80 9.07 -39.45
N ALA A 221 -21.39 8.38 -38.48
CA ALA A 221 -22.75 7.86 -38.58
C ALA A 221 -23.59 8.39 -37.40
N PRO A 222 -24.68 9.14 -37.65
CA PRO A 222 -25.69 9.47 -36.65
C PRO A 222 -26.69 8.32 -36.54
N ASN A 223 -27.01 7.86 -35.33
CA ASN A 223 -28.09 6.90 -35.12
C ASN A 223 -29.36 7.62 -34.63
N PRO A 224 -30.54 7.39 -35.25
CA PRO A 224 -31.75 8.14 -35.00
C PRO A 224 -32.60 7.55 -33.87
N GLY A 225 -33.54 8.36 -33.40
CA GLY A 225 -34.47 8.03 -32.32
C GLY A 225 -35.41 6.87 -32.62
N GLY A 226 -35.89 6.26 -31.53
CA GLY A 226 -37.01 5.35 -31.49
C GLY A 226 -37.89 5.69 -30.29
N ASN A 227 -38.99 6.37 -30.55
CA ASN A 227 -40.13 6.55 -29.66
C ASN A 227 -41.07 5.36 -29.91
N THR A 228 -41.58 4.71 -28.86
CA THR A 228 -42.84 3.94 -28.92
C THR A 228 -43.46 3.89 -27.53
N GLN A 229 -44.63 4.52 -27.45
CA GLN A 229 -45.84 4.24 -26.66
C GLN A 229 -45.72 3.75 -25.21
#